data_AF-A0A7J6W3G2-F1
#
_entry.id   AF-A0A7J6W3G2-F1
#
_cell.length_a   1.000
_cell.length_b   1.000
_cell.length_c   1.000
_cell.angle_alpha   90.00
_cell.angle_beta   90.00
_cell.angle_gamma   90.00
#
_symmetry.space_group_name_H-M   'P 1'
#
loop_
_entity.id
_entity.type
_entity.pdbx_description
1 polymer ?
#
loop_
_entity_poly.entity_id
_entity_poly.type
_entity_poly.pdbx_seq_one_letter_code
_entity_poly.pdbx_strand_id
1 'polypeptide(L)'
;MSKRLRRGKSMCCCSSPQSSFLTLRPAFNCYEIDIWTEIAKFMGGRCLVMLGSVNRWFHRLIFKEDSVWKFACLRDLQVPEPPQRVSFSWLKLYASAFGTTESSFYLTRVSSIIFNSLQSTSRKPQVRFCLADGSHSYLFRQPEKHIDWMRIGAFYIDSSYVLLTETLIWPLRIPKGETPLKMLETSGSCVLNNIKTGIWIADLQLVRCPVCNLESCEGTMQTLDARHIELFHTNGYQNGSWEYEEIGAHESKKHSDGASGGIFDIKYFRDPSTIEVVDLKSWGAKPNDWQPKARIGLHAVAVNTNLQKNDGLHVKYHAMKAGAGGEVVSIRISQQLL
;
A
#
# COMPACT_ATOMS: atom_id res chain seq x y z
N MET A 1 72.80 -52.90 31.44
CA MET A 1 71.47 -53.16 32.03
C MET A 1 70.87 -51.83 32.48
N SER A 2 69.72 -51.41 31.93
CA SER A 2 68.96 -50.28 32.48
C SER A 2 67.46 -50.51 32.23
N LYS A 3 66.65 -50.42 33.30
CA LYS A 3 65.24 -50.86 33.35
C LYS A 3 64.28 -49.72 32.99
N ARG A 4 63.22 -50.07 32.24
CA ARG A 4 62.08 -49.21 31.83
C ARG A 4 61.29 -48.65 33.02
N LEU A 5 60.83 -47.40 32.92
CA LEU A 5 59.73 -46.82 33.70
C LEU A 5 58.63 -46.29 32.77
N ARG A 6 57.37 -46.66 33.06
CA ARG A 6 56.15 -46.38 32.28
C ARG A 6 55.61 -44.97 32.59
N ARG A 7 55.10 -44.28 31.56
CA ARG A 7 54.40 -42.98 31.64
C ARG A 7 53.18 -43.04 32.59
N GLY A 8 53.08 -42.06 33.48
CA GLY A 8 51.92 -41.85 34.37
C GLY A 8 50.69 -41.34 33.62
N LYS A 9 49.50 -41.87 33.98
CA LYS A 9 48.19 -41.41 33.54
C LYS A 9 47.71 -40.25 34.43
N SER A 10 47.06 -39.27 33.81
CA SER A 10 46.38 -38.16 34.49
C SER A 10 45.09 -38.64 35.19
N MET A 11 44.76 -38.00 36.31
CA MET A 11 43.73 -38.39 37.27
C MET A 11 42.31 -38.32 36.71
N CYS A 12 41.52 -39.31 37.10
CA CYS A 12 40.12 -39.54 36.79
C CYS A 12 39.21 -38.69 37.69
N CYS A 13 38.28 -37.93 37.10
CA CYS A 13 37.18 -37.30 37.82
C CYS A 13 35.86 -38.03 37.53
N CYS A 14 35.32 -38.63 38.59
CA CYS A 14 33.93 -38.95 38.90
C CYS A 14 32.95 -39.31 37.77
N SER A 15 32.49 -40.56 37.81
CA SER A 15 31.35 -41.10 37.06
C SER A 15 30.03 -40.47 37.52
N SER A 16 29.40 -39.66 36.67
CA SER A 16 27.98 -39.29 36.77
C SER A 16 27.15 -40.17 35.83
N PRO A 17 25.88 -40.51 36.16
CA PRO A 17 25.07 -41.38 35.31
C PRO A 17 24.83 -40.71 33.96
N GLN A 18 25.11 -41.42 32.87
CA GLN A 18 24.79 -40.98 31.52
C GLN A 18 23.27 -40.91 31.37
N SER A 19 22.72 -39.71 31.45
CA SER A 19 21.37 -39.42 30.95
C SER A 19 21.39 -39.54 29.43
N SER A 20 20.63 -40.48 28.89
CA SER A 20 20.45 -40.75 27.46
C SER A 20 19.64 -39.67 26.71
N PHE A 21 19.63 -38.41 27.20
CA PHE A 21 18.82 -37.32 26.65
C PHE A 21 19.58 -36.30 25.80
N LEU A 22 20.88 -36.47 25.51
CA LEU A 22 21.68 -35.45 24.81
C LEU A 22 22.27 -35.86 23.45
N THR A 23 21.72 -36.87 22.78
CA THR A 23 22.11 -37.18 21.40
C THR A 23 20.91 -37.33 20.47
N LEU A 24 20.31 -36.19 20.13
CA LEU A 24 19.64 -35.92 18.85
C LEU A 24 19.32 -34.43 18.86
N ARG A 25 19.98 -33.62 18.02
CA ARG A 25 19.37 -32.34 17.62
C ARG A 25 18.11 -32.74 16.87
N PRO A 26 16.89 -32.44 17.35
CA PRO A 26 15.72 -32.64 16.51
C PRO A 26 15.91 -31.65 15.36
N ALA A 27 16.08 -32.16 14.14
CA ALA A 27 15.81 -31.35 12.98
C ALA A 27 14.35 -30.90 13.12
N PHE A 28 14.11 -29.58 13.17
CA PHE A 28 12.78 -28.98 13.14
C PHE A 28 11.93 -29.77 12.15
N ASN A 29 10.94 -30.50 12.68
CA ASN A 29 10.28 -31.58 11.97
C ASN A 29 9.23 -30.95 11.05
N CYS A 30 8.95 -31.57 9.89
CA CYS A 30 8.04 -31.01 8.89
C CYS A 30 6.60 -30.78 9.40
N TYR A 31 6.18 -31.45 10.48
CA TYR A 31 4.89 -31.23 11.17
C TYR A 31 4.83 -29.89 11.94
N GLU A 32 5.97 -29.26 12.24
CA GLU A 32 6.02 -27.92 12.83
C GLU A 32 5.93 -26.80 11.79
N ILE A 33 6.12 -27.12 10.50
CA ILE A 33 5.95 -26.15 9.39
C ILE A 33 4.53 -25.59 9.45
N ASP A 34 3.53 -26.45 9.60
CA ASP A 34 2.14 -26.01 9.63
C ASP A 34 1.86 -25.10 10.84
N ILE A 35 2.35 -25.47 12.04
CA ILE A 35 2.14 -24.68 13.26
C ILE A 35 2.82 -23.30 13.18
N TRP A 36 4.08 -23.25 12.75
CA TRP A 36 4.78 -21.97 12.63
C TRP A 36 4.25 -21.12 11.48
N THR A 37 3.76 -21.74 10.41
CA THR A 37 3.03 -21.03 9.35
C THR A 37 1.78 -20.37 9.93
N GLU A 38 0.99 -21.11 10.71
CA GLU A 38 -0.20 -20.55 11.37
C GLU A 38 0.16 -19.46 12.38
N ILE A 39 1.19 -19.63 13.21
CA ILE A 39 1.64 -18.57 14.14
C ILE A 39 2.08 -17.33 13.37
N ALA A 40 2.87 -17.50 12.30
CA ALA A 40 3.41 -16.41 11.51
C ALA A 40 2.30 -15.57 10.86
N LYS A 41 1.20 -16.21 10.41
CA LYS A 41 0.01 -15.50 9.88
C LYS A 41 -0.58 -14.47 10.86
N PHE A 42 -0.38 -14.62 12.18
CA PHE A 42 -0.87 -13.67 13.19
C PHE A 42 0.19 -12.67 13.68
N MET A 43 1.41 -12.74 13.15
CA MET A 43 2.48 -11.79 13.50
C MET A 43 2.36 -10.49 12.68
N GLY A 44 2.82 -9.37 13.26
CA GLY A 44 3.00 -8.12 12.52
C GLY A 44 4.22 -8.17 11.59
N GLY A 45 4.23 -7.36 10.53
CA GLY A 45 5.29 -7.39 9.51
C GLY A 45 6.72 -7.27 10.07
N ARG A 46 6.95 -6.41 11.07
CA ARG A 46 8.25 -6.29 11.74
C ARG A 46 8.67 -7.61 12.40
N CYS A 47 7.76 -8.25 13.11
CA CYS A 47 8.00 -9.53 13.79
C CYS A 47 8.27 -10.66 12.79
N LEU A 48 7.57 -10.66 11.64
CA LEU A 48 7.82 -11.60 10.55
C LEU A 48 9.24 -11.46 10.00
N VAL A 49 9.69 -10.24 9.71
CA VAL A 49 11.06 -9.98 9.22
C VAL A 49 12.11 -10.41 10.25
N MET A 50 11.88 -10.11 11.54
CA MET A 50 12.77 -10.56 12.62
C MET A 50 12.82 -12.10 12.70
N LEU A 51 11.67 -12.76 12.65
CA LEU A 51 11.58 -14.23 12.68
C LEU A 51 12.31 -14.88 11.51
N GLY A 52 12.08 -14.37 10.29
CA GLY A 52 12.76 -14.84 9.08
C GLY A 52 14.29 -14.69 9.12
N SER A 53 14.80 -13.82 10.00
CA SER A 53 16.23 -13.57 10.19
C SER A 53 16.88 -14.48 11.24
N VAL A 54 16.10 -15.28 11.99
CA VAL A 54 16.61 -16.11 13.09
C VAL A 54 17.45 -17.29 12.60
N ASN A 55 16.98 -18.02 11.57
CA ASN A 55 17.70 -19.17 11.01
C ASN A 55 17.26 -19.47 9.57
N ARG A 56 17.97 -20.40 8.90
CA ARG A 56 17.71 -20.78 7.49
C ARG A 56 16.32 -21.38 7.27
N TRP A 57 15.74 -22.04 8.27
CA TRP A 57 14.42 -22.64 8.17
C TRP A 57 13.33 -21.55 8.18
N PHE A 58 13.35 -20.65 9.16
CA PHE A 58 12.44 -19.49 9.20
C PHE A 58 12.62 -18.58 7.99
N HIS A 59 13.85 -18.41 7.48
CA HIS A 59 14.05 -17.66 6.25
C HIS A 59 13.28 -18.28 5.07
N ARG A 60 13.25 -19.62 4.94
CA ARG A 60 12.50 -20.28 3.87
C ARG A 60 11.00 -20.10 4.09
N LEU A 61 10.53 -20.39 5.30
CA LEU A 61 9.12 -20.22 5.67
C LEU A 61 8.63 -18.78 5.41
N ILE A 62 9.32 -17.78 5.95
CA ILE A 62 8.85 -16.38 5.87
C ILE A 62 9.10 -15.75 4.50
N PHE A 63 10.27 -15.94 3.87
CA PHE A 63 10.61 -15.19 2.65
C PHE A 63 10.41 -15.97 1.34
N LYS A 64 10.21 -17.30 1.40
CA LYS A 64 9.93 -18.09 0.19
C LYS A 64 8.47 -18.54 0.11
N GLU A 65 7.77 -18.68 1.23
CA GLU A 65 6.34 -18.99 1.21
C GLU A 65 5.53 -17.69 1.24
N ASP A 66 4.80 -17.44 0.16
CA ASP A 66 4.03 -16.21 0.01
C ASP A 66 2.70 -16.25 0.78
N SER A 67 2.32 -17.41 1.33
CA SER A 67 1.08 -17.64 2.08
C SER A 67 1.01 -16.84 3.39
N VAL A 68 2.12 -16.74 4.11
CA VAL A 68 2.23 -15.95 5.34
C VAL A 68 2.00 -14.47 5.04
N TRP A 69 2.69 -13.94 4.02
CA TRP A 69 2.54 -12.55 3.62
C TRP A 69 1.18 -12.27 3.01
N LYS A 70 0.59 -13.22 2.27
CA LYS A 70 -0.79 -13.12 1.79
C LYS A 70 -1.74 -12.89 2.94
N PHE A 71 -1.70 -13.75 3.95
CA PHE A 71 -2.59 -13.64 5.10
C PHE A 71 -2.34 -12.34 5.88
N ALA A 72 -1.08 -12.02 6.17
CA ALA A 72 -0.72 -10.79 6.86
C ALA A 72 -1.20 -9.55 6.09
N CYS A 73 -1.04 -9.52 4.76
CA CYS A 73 -1.56 -8.46 3.90
C CYS A 73 -3.09 -8.32 4.01
N LEU A 74 -3.83 -9.40 3.78
CA LEU A 74 -5.29 -9.36 3.76
C LEU A 74 -5.86 -8.93 5.12
N ARG A 75 -5.29 -9.46 6.20
CA ARG A 75 -5.63 -9.09 7.58
C ARG A 75 -5.36 -7.61 7.85
N ASP A 76 -4.14 -7.15 7.59
CA ASP A 76 -3.72 -5.79 7.96
C ASP A 76 -4.36 -4.73 7.05
N LEU A 77 -4.65 -5.07 5.80
CA LEU A 77 -5.38 -4.21 4.87
C LEU A 77 -6.90 -4.26 5.05
N GLN A 78 -7.41 -5.26 5.77
CA GLN A 78 -8.84 -5.51 5.95
C GLN A 78 -9.59 -5.68 4.62
N VAL A 79 -8.96 -6.35 3.65
CA VAL A 79 -9.53 -6.64 2.32
C VAL A 79 -9.72 -8.16 2.14
N PRO A 80 -10.73 -8.59 1.36
CA PRO A 80 -11.01 -9.99 1.13
C PRO A 80 -9.91 -10.61 0.27
N GLU A 81 -9.83 -11.93 0.35
CA GLU A 81 -9.00 -12.69 -0.58
C GLU A 81 -9.51 -12.49 -2.01
N PRO A 82 -8.63 -12.10 -2.96
CA PRO A 82 -9.00 -12.02 -4.36
C PRO A 82 -9.48 -13.39 -4.88
N PRO A 83 -10.60 -13.45 -5.64
CA PRO A 83 -11.14 -14.70 -6.16
C PRO A 83 -10.21 -15.37 -7.19
N GLN A 84 -9.30 -14.60 -7.78
CA GLN A 84 -8.34 -15.05 -8.77
C GLN A 84 -6.94 -15.08 -8.18
N ARG A 85 -6.13 -16.05 -8.65
CA ARG A 85 -4.73 -16.14 -8.26
C ARG A 85 -3.97 -14.93 -8.80
N VAL A 86 -3.44 -14.13 -7.89
CA VAL A 86 -2.63 -12.98 -8.25
C VAL A 86 -1.22 -13.39 -8.66
N SER A 87 -0.62 -12.68 -9.61
CA SER A 87 0.73 -12.96 -10.13
C SER A 87 1.84 -12.20 -9.39
N PHE A 88 1.49 -11.35 -8.42
CA PHE A 88 2.45 -10.54 -7.66
C PHE A 88 2.88 -11.23 -6.35
N SER A 89 3.98 -10.74 -5.76
CA SER A 89 4.46 -11.21 -4.46
C SER A 89 3.76 -10.47 -3.33
N TRP A 90 3.13 -11.21 -2.43
CA TRP A 90 2.47 -10.66 -1.25
C TRP A 90 3.44 -9.96 -0.30
N LEU A 91 4.69 -10.44 -0.17
CA LEU A 91 5.72 -9.73 0.59
C LEU A 91 6.00 -8.33 0.01
N LYS A 92 6.16 -8.23 -1.31
CA LYS A 92 6.43 -6.93 -1.96
C LYS A 92 5.24 -6.00 -1.80
N LEU A 93 4.03 -6.54 -1.89
CA LEU A 93 2.83 -5.79 -1.57
C LEU A 93 2.86 -5.30 -0.12
N TYR A 94 3.07 -6.17 0.85
CA TYR A 94 3.07 -5.79 2.26
C TYR A 94 4.05 -4.65 2.51
N ALA A 95 5.26 -4.76 1.95
CA ALA A 95 6.27 -3.71 2.03
C ALA A 95 5.78 -2.39 1.41
N SER A 96 5.07 -2.46 0.28
CA SER A 96 4.52 -1.29 -0.43
C SER A 96 3.32 -0.65 0.27
N ALA A 97 2.53 -1.48 0.94
CA ALA A 97 1.35 -1.03 1.63
C ALA A 97 1.70 -0.42 2.99
N PHE A 98 2.65 -1.01 3.71
CA PHE A 98 2.92 -0.62 5.09
C PHE A 98 4.25 0.10 5.29
N GLY A 99 4.98 0.42 4.20
CA GLY A 99 6.10 1.36 4.19
C GLY A 99 6.97 1.22 5.42
N THR A 100 7.59 0.06 5.61
CA THR A 100 8.32 -0.19 6.85
C THR A 100 9.63 0.59 6.85
N THR A 101 9.58 1.80 7.38
CA THR A 101 10.69 2.75 7.57
C THR A 101 11.86 2.18 8.39
N GLU A 102 11.69 1.01 9.02
CA GLU A 102 12.80 0.27 9.65
C GLU A 102 13.27 -0.99 8.89
N SER A 103 12.47 -1.56 7.98
CA SER A 103 12.88 -2.76 7.20
C SER A 103 13.79 -2.43 6.03
N SER A 104 13.84 -1.17 5.60
CA SER A 104 14.84 -0.65 4.66
C SER A 104 16.26 -1.02 5.11
N PHE A 105 16.54 -0.86 6.41
CA PHE A 105 17.85 -1.22 6.97
C PHE A 105 18.09 -2.72 7.00
N TYR A 106 17.07 -3.54 7.25
CA TYR A 106 17.22 -4.99 7.40
C TYR A 106 17.19 -5.75 6.08
N LEU A 107 16.38 -5.39 5.09
CA LEU A 107 16.44 -6.00 3.76
C LEU A 107 17.77 -5.67 3.07
N THR A 108 18.28 -4.45 3.23
CA THR A 108 19.60 -4.04 2.71
C THR A 108 20.76 -4.69 3.49
N ARG A 109 20.63 -4.89 4.82
CA ARG A 109 21.61 -5.64 5.63
C ARG A 109 21.59 -7.15 5.37
N VAL A 110 20.42 -7.76 5.17
CA VAL A 110 20.31 -9.18 4.86
C VAL A 110 20.91 -9.45 3.47
N SER A 111 20.74 -8.55 2.49
CA SER A 111 21.47 -8.65 1.22
C SER A 111 23.00 -8.51 1.38
N SER A 112 23.50 -7.70 2.30
CA SER A 112 24.96 -7.54 2.52
C SER A 112 25.58 -8.65 3.38
N ILE A 113 24.83 -9.28 4.28
CA ILE A 113 25.25 -10.50 5.00
C ILE A 113 25.26 -11.71 4.05
N ILE A 114 24.34 -11.78 3.09
CA ILE A 114 24.28 -12.84 2.08
C ILE A 114 25.36 -12.69 1.00
N PHE A 115 25.68 -11.45 0.57
CA PHE A 115 26.69 -11.22 -0.49
C PHE A 115 28.13 -11.58 -0.09
N ASN A 116 28.47 -11.53 1.20
CA ASN A 116 29.81 -11.90 1.67
C ASN A 116 30.03 -13.42 1.76
N SER A 117 28.98 -14.24 1.63
CA SER A 117 29.09 -15.70 1.62
C SER A 117 29.22 -16.32 0.22
N LEU A 118 29.18 -15.50 -0.84
CA LEU A 118 29.30 -15.94 -2.24
C LEU A 118 30.29 -15.02 -2.98
N GLN A 119 31.59 -15.21 -2.76
CA GLN A 119 32.62 -14.59 -3.62
C GLN A 119 32.76 -15.37 -4.94
N SER A 120 32.41 -14.73 -6.05
CA SER A 120 33.32 -14.42 -7.16
C SER A 120 32.54 -14.13 -8.45
N THR A 121 33.09 -13.19 -9.24
CA THR A 121 32.78 -12.87 -10.64
C THR A 121 31.59 -11.93 -10.96
N SER A 122 31.99 -10.72 -11.36
CA SER A 122 31.49 -9.85 -12.44
C SER A 122 30.05 -9.31 -12.48
N ARG A 123 30.02 -7.97 -12.61
CA ARG A 123 28.93 -7.06 -13.06
C ARG A 123 27.72 -6.94 -12.14
N LYS A 124 27.72 -5.85 -11.36
CA LYS A 124 26.60 -5.32 -10.59
C LYS A 124 25.52 -4.77 -11.52
N PRO A 125 24.27 -5.28 -11.53
CA PRO A 125 23.14 -4.47 -11.88
C PRO A 125 22.69 -3.71 -10.62
N GLN A 126 22.70 -2.38 -10.68
CA GLN A 126 22.02 -1.55 -9.67
C GLN A 126 20.51 -1.78 -9.80
N VAL A 127 19.99 -2.81 -9.14
CA VAL A 127 18.56 -2.92 -8.87
C VAL A 127 18.29 -2.06 -7.64
N ARG A 128 17.95 -0.78 -7.87
CA ARG A 128 17.36 0.06 -6.82
C ARG A 128 16.04 -0.60 -6.42
N PHE A 129 16.02 -1.25 -5.26
CA PHE A 129 14.77 -1.54 -4.56
C PHE A 129 14.20 -0.19 -4.13
N CYS A 130 13.34 0.41 -4.96
CA CYS A 130 12.53 1.54 -4.56
C CYS A 130 11.56 1.01 -3.48
N LEU A 131 11.95 1.23 -2.21
CA LEU A 131 11.20 0.82 -1.03
C LEU A 131 9.92 1.62 -0.97
N ALA A 132 8.81 0.91 -1.18
CA ALA A 132 7.49 1.49 -1.32
C ALA A 132 6.89 2.01 0.00
N ASP A 133 7.41 3.13 0.52
CA ASP A 133 6.65 3.99 1.43
C ASP A 133 5.66 4.84 0.61
N GLY A 134 4.48 5.19 1.13
CA GLY A 134 3.37 5.75 0.32
C GLY A 134 3.64 7.06 -0.46
N SER A 135 4.87 7.57 -0.40
CA SER A 135 5.42 8.68 -1.18
C SER A 135 5.38 8.48 -2.71
N HIS A 136 5.30 7.25 -3.23
CA HIS A 136 5.64 6.96 -4.64
C HIS A 136 4.71 7.46 -5.76
N SER A 137 3.55 8.09 -5.54
CA SER A 137 2.86 8.73 -6.69
C SER A 137 3.50 10.07 -7.00
N TYR A 138 3.61 10.93 -6.00
CA TYR A 138 4.15 12.27 -6.17
C TYR A 138 5.67 12.31 -5.99
N LEU A 139 6.28 11.65 -4.99
CA LEU A 139 7.75 11.67 -4.86
C LEU A 139 8.47 11.03 -6.05
N PHE A 140 7.86 10.02 -6.69
CA PHE A 140 8.50 9.35 -7.82
C PHE A 140 8.52 10.21 -9.10
N ARG A 141 7.51 11.06 -9.30
CA ARG A 141 7.32 11.81 -10.56
C ARG A 141 7.48 13.32 -10.43
N GLN A 142 7.10 13.87 -9.29
CA GLN A 142 7.07 15.30 -9.00
C GLN A 142 7.48 15.54 -7.53
N PRO A 143 8.67 15.09 -7.10
CA PRO A 143 9.12 15.20 -5.71
C PRO A 143 9.11 16.64 -5.19
N GLU A 144 9.45 17.58 -6.07
CA GLU A 144 9.47 19.03 -5.79
C GLU A 144 8.10 19.57 -5.33
N LYS A 145 7.00 18.92 -5.74
CA LYS A 145 5.64 19.40 -5.44
C LYS A 145 5.04 18.74 -4.20
N HIS A 146 5.57 17.61 -3.75
CA HIS A 146 4.99 16.89 -2.63
C HIS A 146 5.28 17.62 -1.31
N ILE A 147 4.24 17.81 -0.49
CA ILE A 147 4.37 18.39 0.85
C ILE A 147 4.26 17.27 1.88
N ASP A 148 3.14 16.56 1.89
CA ASP A 148 2.84 15.52 2.88
C ASP A 148 1.85 14.48 2.32
N TRP A 149 1.72 13.35 2.99
CA TRP A 149 0.79 12.29 2.61
C TRP A 149 0.26 11.52 3.81
N MET A 150 -0.88 10.86 3.61
CA MET A 150 -1.48 9.95 4.56
C MET A 150 -2.00 8.71 3.84
N ARG A 151 -1.59 7.51 4.30
CA ARG A 151 -2.23 6.27 3.87
C ARG A 151 -3.64 6.23 4.43
N ILE A 152 -4.64 6.13 3.55
CA ILE A 152 -6.03 5.93 3.97
C ILE A 152 -6.26 4.44 4.25
N GLY A 153 -5.80 3.58 3.34
CA GLY A 153 -5.93 2.12 3.47
C GLY A 153 -6.01 1.44 2.11
N ALA A 154 -6.66 0.28 2.08
CA ALA A 154 -7.00 -0.42 0.85
C ALA A 154 -8.48 -0.80 0.81
N PHE A 155 -9.02 -0.89 -0.39
CA PHE A 155 -10.39 -1.29 -0.67
C PHE A 155 -10.40 -2.19 -1.91
N TYR A 156 -11.51 -2.90 -2.11
CA TYR A 156 -11.70 -3.82 -3.21
C TYR A 156 -12.61 -3.20 -4.27
N ILE A 157 -12.27 -3.38 -5.54
CA ILE A 157 -13.14 -3.05 -6.67
C ILE A 157 -13.46 -4.36 -7.38
N ASP A 158 -14.73 -4.72 -7.38
CA ASP A 158 -15.24 -5.97 -7.96
C ASP A 158 -15.86 -5.73 -9.34
N SER A 159 -16.46 -4.56 -9.56
CA SER A 159 -17.03 -4.21 -10.85
C SER A 159 -16.05 -3.39 -11.70
N SER A 160 -16.18 -3.50 -13.02
CA SER A 160 -15.41 -2.67 -13.95
C SER A 160 -15.90 -1.21 -14.02
N TYR A 161 -16.71 -0.76 -13.06
CA TYR A 161 -17.38 0.53 -13.03
C TYR A 161 -17.26 1.18 -11.65
N VAL A 162 -16.79 2.42 -11.61
CA VAL A 162 -16.68 3.19 -10.37
C VAL A 162 -17.38 4.53 -10.49
N LEU A 163 -17.99 4.97 -9.40
CA LEU A 163 -18.48 6.32 -9.23
C LEU A 163 -17.38 7.19 -8.62
N LEU A 164 -17.05 8.28 -9.32
CA LEU A 164 -16.19 9.35 -8.84
C LEU A 164 -17.06 10.55 -8.49
N THR A 165 -16.80 11.21 -7.37
CA THR A 165 -17.60 12.36 -6.93
C THR A 165 -16.80 13.29 -6.02
N GLU A 166 -17.06 14.59 -6.09
CA GLU A 166 -16.63 15.56 -5.09
C GLU A 166 -17.68 15.80 -3.99
N THR A 167 -18.89 15.27 -4.16
CA THR A 167 -19.99 15.42 -3.21
C THR A 167 -20.21 14.14 -2.41
N LEU A 168 -20.16 14.26 -1.08
CA LEU A 168 -20.32 13.17 -0.12
C LEU A 168 -21.58 13.41 0.74
N ILE A 169 -22.75 13.35 0.11
CA ILE A 169 -24.04 13.58 0.77
C ILE A 169 -24.97 12.43 0.43
N TRP A 170 -25.42 11.70 1.45
CA TRP A 170 -26.44 10.68 1.27
C TRP A 170 -27.87 11.26 1.33
N PRO A 171 -28.80 10.88 0.44
CA PRO A 171 -28.64 9.97 -0.69
C PRO A 171 -27.98 10.64 -1.90
N LEU A 172 -26.85 10.08 -2.35
CA LEU A 172 -26.14 10.55 -3.54
C LEU A 172 -26.73 9.86 -4.78
N ARG A 173 -26.99 10.65 -5.83
CA ARG A 173 -27.52 10.14 -7.10
C ARG A 173 -26.37 9.77 -8.03
N ILE A 174 -26.46 8.60 -8.64
CA ILE A 174 -25.53 8.22 -9.71
C ILE A 174 -25.82 9.12 -10.93
N PRO A 175 -24.81 9.83 -11.46
CA PRO A 175 -25.00 10.73 -12.59
C PRO A 175 -25.43 9.96 -13.84
N LYS A 176 -26.30 10.59 -14.62
CA LYS A 176 -26.71 10.10 -15.94
C LYS A 176 -26.12 11.03 -16.99
N GLY A 177 -25.49 10.46 -18.01
CA GLY A 177 -24.83 11.21 -19.07
C GLY A 177 -24.21 10.28 -20.10
N GLU A 178 -23.91 10.81 -21.27
CA GLU A 178 -23.29 10.04 -22.36
C GLU A 178 -21.78 9.82 -22.15
N THR A 179 -21.10 10.81 -21.53
CA THR A 179 -19.65 10.79 -21.33
C THR A 179 -19.29 11.24 -19.91
N PRO A 180 -18.17 10.75 -19.32
CA PRO A 180 -17.70 11.20 -18.02
C PRO A 180 -17.49 12.72 -17.95
N LEU A 181 -16.98 13.33 -19.02
CA LEU A 181 -16.75 14.77 -19.11
C LEU A 181 -18.05 15.56 -18.89
N LYS A 182 -19.11 15.25 -19.64
CA LYS A 182 -20.42 15.92 -19.49
C LYS A 182 -21.02 15.72 -18.08
N MET A 183 -20.83 14.54 -17.48
CA MET A 183 -21.32 14.26 -16.12
C MET A 183 -20.59 15.12 -15.08
N LEU A 184 -19.26 15.26 -15.21
CA LEU A 184 -18.43 16.07 -14.33
C LEU A 184 -18.80 17.56 -14.44
N GLU A 185 -18.88 18.10 -15.66
CA GLU A 185 -19.24 19.49 -15.90
C GLU A 185 -20.61 19.87 -15.31
N THR A 186 -21.54 18.91 -15.25
CA THR A 186 -22.91 19.16 -14.76
C THR A 186 -23.06 18.97 -13.26
N SER A 187 -22.30 18.05 -12.65
CA SER A 187 -22.61 17.54 -11.30
C SER A 187 -21.43 17.31 -10.38
N GLY A 188 -20.18 17.49 -10.84
CA GLY A 188 -18.99 17.12 -10.05
C GLY A 188 -18.90 15.62 -9.76
N SER A 189 -19.59 14.78 -10.55
CA SER A 189 -19.57 13.33 -10.40
C SER A 189 -19.63 12.63 -11.74
N CYS A 190 -18.99 11.46 -11.87
CA CYS A 190 -19.07 10.65 -13.08
C CYS A 190 -18.92 9.16 -12.81
N VAL A 191 -19.39 8.34 -13.75
CA VAL A 191 -19.12 6.90 -13.76
C VAL A 191 -17.99 6.63 -14.74
N LEU A 192 -16.89 6.06 -14.25
CA LEU A 192 -15.78 5.61 -15.06
C LEU A 192 -15.86 4.10 -15.26
N ASN A 193 -15.56 3.63 -16.47
CA ASN A 193 -15.62 2.22 -16.85
C ASN A 193 -14.21 1.67 -17.16
N ASN A 194 -14.14 0.38 -17.52
CA ASN A 194 -12.89 -0.31 -17.82
C ASN A 194 -11.89 -0.24 -16.65
N ILE A 195 -12.41 -0.30 -15.42
CA ILE A 195 -11.60 -0.28 -14.20
C ILE A 195 -11.04 -1.67 -13.94
N LYS A 196 -9.75 -1.74 -13.60
CA LYS A 196 -9.15 -2.99 -13.18
C LYS A 196 -9.72 -3.45 -11.84
N THR A 197 -10.34 -4.63 -11.83
CA THR A 197 -10.87 -5.24 -10.61
C THR A 197 -9.74 -5.77 -9.74
N GLY A 198 -9.91 -5.72 -8.42
CA GLY A 198 -8.94 -6.23 -7.45
C GLY A 198 -8.79 -5.30 -6.26
N ILE A 199 -7.64 -5.41 -5.58
CA ILE A 199 -7.31 -4.57 -4.43
C ILE A 199 -6.72 -3.25 -4.92
N TRP A 200 -7.20 -2.15 -4.34
CA TRP A 200 -6.74 -0.80 -4.58
C TRP A 200 -6.22 -0.20 -3.28
N ILE A 201 -5.11 0.55 -3.38
CA ILE A 201 -4.53 1.31 -2.27
C ILE A 201 -4.91 2.77 -2.47
N ALA A 202 -5.40 3.40 -1.40
CA ALA A 202 -5.80 4.79 -1.40
C ALA A 202 -4.93 5.63 -0.46
N ASP A 203 -4.50 6.77 -0.96
CA ASP A 203 -3.70 7.75 -0.25
C ASP A 203 -4.29 9.14 -0.41
N LEU A 204 -4.16 9.94 0.64
CA LEU A 204 -4.36 11.38 0.57
C LEU A 204 -2.99 12.03 0.42
N GLN A 205 -2.84 12.90 -0.58
CA GLN A 205 -1.61 13.59 -0.89
C GLN A 205 -1.85 15.09 -0.78
N LEU A 206 -0.91 15.79 -0.15
CA LEU A 206 -0.86 17.23 -0.04
C LEU A 206 0.28 17.73 -0.91
N VAL A 207 -0.03 18.59 -1.89
CA VAL A 207 0.96 19.05 -2.86
C VAL A 207 0.90 20.55 -3.07
N ARG A 208 2.02 21.15 -3.45
CA ARG A 208 2.11 22.57 -3.81
C ARG A 208 1.24 22.86 -5.02
N CYS A 209 0.67 24.07 -5.05
CA CYS A 209 -0.16 24.54 -6.17
C CYS A 209 0.60 24.40 -7.51
N PRO A 210 0.02 23.70 -8.50
CA PRO A 210 0.70 23.42 -9.76
C PRO A 210 0.80 24.64 -10.69
N VAL A 211 0.05 25.72 -10.42
CA VAL A 211 -0.03 26.91 -11.28
C VAL A 211 1.12 27.88 -11.03
N CYS A 212 1.42 28.16 -9.76
CA CYS A 212 2.39 29.20 -9.40
C CYS A 212 3.83 28.66 -9.36
N ASN A 213 4.07 27.41 -8.92
CA ASN A 213 5.42 26.86 -8.66
C ASN A 213 6.37 27.80 -7.89
N LEU A 214 5.82 28.81 -7.20
CA LEU A 214 6.53 29.78 -6.38
C LEU A 214 6.60 29.22 -4.96
N GLU A 215 7.77 29.30 -4.33
CA GLU A 215 7.95 28.88 -2.94
C GLU A 215 7.09 29.70 -1.96
N SER A 216 6.71 30.92 -2.35
CA SER A 216 5.84 31.85 -1.61
C SER A 216 4.34 31.62 -1.82
N CYS A 217 3.96 30.66 -2.67
CA CYS A 217 2.56 30.34 -2.92
C CYS A 217 2.03 29.46 -1.77
N GLU A 218 1.21 30.03 -0.89
CA GLU A 218 0.51 29.28 0.17
C GLU A 218 -0.54 28.31 -0.39
N GLY A 219 -0.83 28.40 -1.69
CA GLY A 219 -1.77 27.52 -2.39
C GLY A 219 -1.36 26.06 -2.25
N THR A 220 -2.20 25.30 -1.56
CA THR A 220 -2.03 23.87 -1.35
C THR A 220 -3.16 23.12 -2.05
N MET A 221 -2.82 22.05 -2.76
CA MET A 221 -3.77 21.19 -3.46
C MET A 221 -3.88 19.86 -2.71
N GLN A 222 -5.11 19.43 -2.46
CA GLN A 222 -5.39 18.11 -1.93
C GLN A 222 -5.61 17.13 -3.08
N THR A 223 -5.10 15.90 -2.95
CA THR A 223 -5.31 14.86 -3.95
C THR A 223 -5.66 13.53 -3.29
N LEU A 224 -6.82 12.97 -3.63
CA LEU A 224 -7.14 11.55 -3.38
C LEU A 224 -6.57 10.72 -4.53
N ASP A 225 -5.56 9.91 -4.23
CA ASP A 225 -4.93 8.97 -5.16
C ASP A 225 -5.36 7.54 -4.81
N ALA A 226 -5.93 6.83 -5.78
CA ALA A 226 -6.19 5.39 -5.67
C ALA A 226 -5.45 4.63 -6.77
N ARG A 227 -4.83 3.51 -6.42
CA ARG A 227 -3.99 2.72 -7.32
C ARG A 227 -4.26 1.24 -7.19
N HIS A 228 -4.46 0.57 -8.31
CA HIS A 228 -4.49 -0.88 -8.34
C HIS A 228 -3.14 -1.43 -7.88
N ILE A 229 -3.20 -2.48 -7.07
CA ILE A 229 -2.04 -3.06 -6.38
C ILE A 229 -0.94 -3.55 -7.31
N GLU A 230 -1.32 -4.06 -8.48
CA GLU A 230 -0.36 -4.58 -9.47
C GLU A 230 0.42 -3.47 -10.17
N LEU A 231 -0.06 -2.22 -10.12
CA LEU A 231 0.57 -1.08 -10.78
C LEU A 231 2.05 -0.97 -10.40
N PHE A 232 2.39 -1.17 -9.12
CA PHE A 232 3.75 -1.08 -8.58
C PHE A 232 4.72 -2.13 -9.12
N HIS A 233 4.22 -3.16 -9.80
CA HIS A 233 5.03 -4.23 -10.40
C HIS A 233 5.14 -4.14 -11.91
N THR A 234 4.46 -3.18 -12.54
CA THR A 234 4.48 -3.02 -13.98
C THR A 234 5.67 -2.17 -14.43
N ASN A 235 6.38 -2.64 -15.45
CA ASN A 235 7.51 -1.90 -16.00
C ASN A 235 7.10 -0.51 -16.50
N GLY A 236 5.90 -0.38 -17.09
CA GLY A 236 5.40 0.88 -17.64
C GLY A 236 5.15 1.95 -16.58
N TYR A 237 4.71 1.55 -15.38
CA TYR A 237 4.62 2.47 -14.25
C TYR A 237 6.01 2.80 -13.68
N GLN A 238 6.84 1.78 -13.48
CA GLN A 238 8.17 1.90 -12.86
C GLN A 238 9.17 2.72 -13.68
N ASN A 239 9.04 2.71 -15.01
CA ASN A 239 9.88 3.52 -15.90
C ASN A 239 9.28 4.89 -16.23
N GLY A 240 8.09 5.20 -15.69
CA GLY A 240 7.40 6.47 -15.92
C GLY A 240 6.66 6.60 -17.25
N SER A 241 6.62 5.57 -18.10
CA SER A 241 5.99 5.65 -19.43
C SER A 241 4.47 5.73 -19.43
N TRP A 242 3.78 5.27 -18.37
CA TRP A 242 2.34 5.44 -18.24
C TRP A 242 2.02 6.78 -17.60
N GLU A 243 1.17 7.61 -18.20
CA GLU A 243 0.82 8.93 -17.67
C GLU A 243 -0.63 9.03 -17.24
N TYR A 244 -0.94 10.05 -16.43
CA TYR A 244 -2.31 10.39 -16.09
C TYR A 244 -2.93 11.20 -17.23
N GLU A 245 -4.12 10.79 -17.65
CA GLU A 245 -4.98 11.50 -18.59
C GLU A 245 -6.09 12.21 -17.81
N GLU A 246 -6.38 13.46 -18.15
CA GLU A 246 -7.53 14.19 -17.58
C GLU A 246 -8.83 13.61 -18.14
N ILE A 247 -9.73 13.18 -17.25
CA ILE A 247 -11.07 12.69 -17.56
C ILE A 247 -12.03 13.87 -17.71
N GLY A 248 -11.84 14.88 -16.87
CA GLY A 248 -12.60 16.13 -16.86
C GLY A 248 -12.40 16.89 -15.56
N ALA A 249 -13.09 18.02 -15.46
CA ALA A 249 -13.04 18.91 -14.31
C ALA A 249 -14.42 19.45 -13.97
N HIS A 250 -14.57 19.92 -12.74
CA HIS A 250 -15.74 20.65 -12.27
C HIS A 250 -15.27 21.87 -11.47
N GLU A 251 -15.94 22.99 -11.65
CA GLU A 251 -15.57 24.25 -11.02
C GLU A 251 -16.77 24.87 -10.32
N SER A 252 -16.62 25.11 -9.01
CA SER A 252 -17.57 25.84 -8.21
C SER A 252 -16.98 27.19 -7.82
N LYS A 253 -17.48 28.28 -8.42
CA LYS A 253 -17.06 29.68 -8.14
C LYS A 253 -17.77 30.29 -6.92
N LYS A 254 -17.97 29.48 -5.88
CA LYS A 254 -18.64 29.88 -4.64
C LYS A 254 -17.94 29.21 -3.48
N HIS A 255 -17.98 29.85 -2.32
CA HIS A 255 -17.46 29.30 -1.08
C HIS A 255 -17.88 27.84 -0.90
N SER A 256 -16.89 26.97 -0.71
CA SER A 256 -17.09 25.58 -0.31
C SER A 256 -16.72 25.39 1.16
N ASP A 257 -17.57 24.69 1.91
CA ASP A 257 -17.31 24.32 3.31
C ASP A 257 -16.18 23.28 3.42
N GLY A 258 -15.92 22.52 2.36
CA GLY A 258 -14.96 21.43 2.36
C GLY A 258 -14.46 21.00 0.97
N ALA A 259 -13.27 20.44 0.93
CA ALA A 259 -12.71 19.72 -0.22
C ALA A 259 -12.94 18.21 0.00
N SER A 260 -13.98 17.68 -0.64
CA SER A 260 -14.40 16.28 -0.57
C SER A 260 -14.11 15.51 -1.85
N GLY A 261 -13.70 14.25 -1.75
CA GLY A 261 -13.49 13.39 -2.91
C GLY A 261 -13.77 11.94 -2.56
N GLY A 262 -14.44 11.20 -3.43
CA GLY A 262 -14.81 9.81 -3.19
C GLY A 262 -14.76 8.93 -4.44
N ILE A 263 -14.44 7.65 -4.21
CA ILE A 263 -14.38 6.59 -5.21
C ILE A 263 -15.17 5.40 -4.67
N PHE A 264 -16.16 4.96 -5.44
CA PHE A 264 -17.11 3.92 -5.01
C PHE A 264 -17.27 2.87 -6.10
N ASP A 265 -17.19 1.59 -5.76
CA ASP A 265 -17.67 0.54 -6.66
C ASP A 265 -19.19 0.66 -6.80
N ILE A 266 -19.65 0.88 -8.02
CA ILE A 266 -21.08 1.15 -8.28
C ILE A 266 -21.97 -0.03 -7.89
N LYS A 267 -21.43 -1.26 -7.96
CA LYS A 267 -22.16 -2.49 -7.62
C LYS A 267 -22.60 -2.50 -6.16
N TYR A 268 -21.77 -1.92 -5.28
CA TYR A 268 -21.97 -1.93 -3.83
C TYR A 268 -22.32 -0.56 -3.28
N PHE A 269 -22.74 0.38 -4.14
CA PHE A 269 -23.03 1.76 -3.75
C PHE A 269 -24.18 1.88 -2.73
N ARG A 270 -25.08 0.89 -2.69
CA ARG A 270 -26.21 0.84 -1.75
C ARG A 270 -25.93 -0.02 -0.51
N ASP A 271 -24.74 -0.60 -0.40
CA ASP A 271 -24.38 -1.42 0.75
C ASP A 271 -24.20 -0.55 1.99
N PRO A 272 -24.60 -1.02 3.18
CA PRO A 272 -24.44 -0.26 4.42
C PRO A 272 -23.00 0.24 4.64
N SER A 273 -21.99 -0.59 4.37
CA SER A 273 -20.58 -0.22 4.50
C SER A 273 -20.16 0.91 3.57
N THR A 274 -20.82 1.03 2.41
CA THR A 274 -20.55 2.10 1.43
C THR A 274 -21.31 3.37 1.79
N ILE A 275 -22.53 3.23 2.32
CA ILE A 275 -23.34 4.35 2.82
C ILE A 275 -22.60 5.12 3.92
N GLU A 276 -21.92 4.42 4.84
CA GLU A 276 -21.09 5.06 5.86
C GLU A 276 -19.92 5.87 5.29
N VAL A 277 -19.42 5.53 4.10
CA VAL A 277 -18.33 6.27 3.45
C VAL A 277 -18.86 7.53 2.77
N VAL A 278 -20.03 7.45 2.10
CA VAL A 278 -20.64 8.59 1.39
C VAL A 278 -21.36 9.57 2.32
N ASP A 279 -21.83 9.16 3.50
CA ASP A 279 -22.45 10.07 4.46
C ASP A 279 -21.40 10.84 5.26
N LEU A 280 -20.92 11.96 4.70
CA LEU A 280 -19.90 12.81 5.34
C LEU A 280 -20.31 13.27 6.74
N LYS A 281 -21.60 13.44 7.04
CA LYS A 281 -22.05 13.88 8.37
C LYS A 281 -21.72 12.87 9.47
N SER A 282 -21.54 11.60 9.11
CA SER A 282 -21.28 10.52 10.08
C SER A 282 -19.82 10.45 10.54
N TRP A 283 -18.87 10.98 9.76
CA TRP A 283 -17.42 10.86 10.05
C TRP A 283 -16.60 12.12 9.78
N GLY A 284 -17.18 13.14 9.16
CA GLY A 284 -16.52 14.39 8.82
C GLY A 284 -15.98 15.13 10.05
N ALA A 285 -14.99 15.97 9.82
CA ALA A 285 -14.42 16.84 10.84
C ALA A 285 -15.47 17.85 11.34
N LYS A 286 -15.36 18.24 12.62
CA LYS A 286 -16.14 19.37 13.15
C LYS A 286 -15.80 20.65 12.37
N PRO A 287 -16.71 21.65 12.26
CA PRO A 287 -16.51 22.81 11.38
C PRO A 287 -15.20 23.60 11.53
N ASN A 288 -14.56 23.56 12.70
CA ASN A 288 -13.29 24.27 12.96
C ASN A 288 -12.07 23.33 13.01
N ASP A 289 -12.25 22.05 12.69
CA ASP A 289 -11.15 21.09 12.54
C ASP A 289 -10.76 21.03 11.05
N TRP A 290 -9.61 21.64 10.76
CA TRP A 290 -9.03 21.73 9.43
C TRP A 290 -8.17 20.52 9.06
N GLN A 291 -8.04 19.53 9.95
CA GLN A 291 -7.28 18.33 9.62
C GLN A 291 -8.06 17.47 8.63
N PRO A 292 -7.39 16.98 7.57
CA PRO A 292 -8.02 16.06 6.64
C PRO A 292 -8.54 14.80 7.35
N LYS A 293 -9.75 14.39 6.98
CA LYS A 293 -10.34 13.12 7.41
C LYS A 293 -10.52 12.22 6.20
N ALA A 294 -10.43 10.93 6.44
CA ALA A 294 -10.69 9.92 5.44
C ALA A 294 -11.55 8.81 6.03
N ARG A 295 -12.38 8.22 5.20
CA ARG A 295 -13.18 7.04 5.52
C ARG A 295 -12.97 6.01 4.42
N ILE A 296 -12.76 4.78 4.85
CA ILE A 296 -12.62 3.65 3.93
C ILE A 296 -13.60 2.55 4.35
N GLY A 297 -14.24 1.97 3.35
CA GLY A 297 -15.04 0.77 3.47
C GLY A 297 -14.52 -0.27 2.49
N LEU A 298 -15.12 -1.45 2.50
CA LEU A 298 -14.67 -2.55 1.66
C LEU A 298 -14.66 -2.20 0.16
N HIS A 299 -15.65 -1.44 -0.31
CA HIS A 299 -15.84 -1.14 -1.74
C HIS A 299 -15.83 0.37 -2.04
N ALA A 300 -15.30 1.17 -1.11
CA ALA A 300 -15.39 2.63 -1.19
C ALA A 300 -14.29 3.31 -0.39
N VAL A 301 -13.86 4.47 -0.87
CA VAL A 301 -12.98 5.37 -0.13
C VAL A 301 -13.39 6.82 -0.35
N ALA A 302 -13.28 7.63 0.69
CA ALA A 302 -13.55 9.05 0.62
C ALA A 302 -12.64 9.86 1.54
N VAL A 303 -12.43 11.12 1.17
CA VAL A 303 -11.69 12.12 1.95
C VAL A 303 -12.50 13.40 2.04
N ASN A 304 -12.31 14.12 3.14
CA ASN A 304 -12.81 15.48 3.28
C ASN A 304 -11.86 16.31 4.15
N THR A 305 -11.61 17.53 3.72
CA THR A 305 -10.93 18.56 4.50
C THR A 305 -11.83 19.78 4.56
N ASN A 306 -12.17 20.23 5.77
CA ASN A 306 -12.91 21.46 5.93
C ASN A 306 -12.06 22.63 5.43
N LEU A 307 -12.69 23.63 4.84
CA LEU A 307 -11.99 24.77 4.24
C LEU A 307 -12.36 26.07 4.95
N GLN A 308 -11.37 26.94 5.11
CA GLN A 308 -11.62 28.32 5.50
C GLN A 308 -12.38 29.05 4.37
N LYS A 309 -12.78 30.29 4.63
CA LYS A 309 -13.42 31.14 3.62
C LYS A 309 -12.59 31.16 2.32
N ASN A 310 -13.25 30.88 1.20
CA ASN A 310 -12.63 30.72 -0.11
C ASN A 310 -13.57 31.21 -1.22
N ASP A 311 -13.00 31.44 -2.40
CA ASP A 311 -13.73 31.89 -3.59
C ASP A 311 -14.24 30.71 -4.45
N GLY A 312 -13.87 29.49 -4.09
CA GLY A 312 -14.38 28.28 -4.68
C GLY A 312 -13.36 27.16 -4.80
N LEU A 313 -13.77 26.13 -5.53
CA LEU A 313 -12.97 24.94 -5.79
C LEU A 313 -12.97 24.60 -7.27
N HIS A 314 -11.78 24.22 -7.76
CA HIS A 314 -11.58 23.57 -9.03
C HIS A 314 -11.14 22.13 -8.77
N VAL A 315 -11.99 21.18 -9.17
CA VAL A 315 -11.74 19.74 -8.98
C VAL A 315 -11.47 19.09 -10.31
N LYS A 316 -10.38 18.34 -10.39
CA LYS A 316 -9.99 17.59 -11.59
C LYS A 316 -9.92 16.10 -11.32
N TYR A 317 -10.32 15.34 -12.32
CA TYR A 317 -10.34 13.89 -12.30
C TYR A 317 -9.37 13.38 -13.35
N HIS A 318 -8.44 12.52 -12.94
CA HIS A 318 -7.49 11.90 -13.83
C HIS A 318 -7.50 10.38 -13.67
N ALA A 319 -7.20 9.68 -14.76
CA ALA A 319 -6.99 8.24 -14.75
C ALA A 319 -5.67 7.87 -15.45
N MET A 320 -5.06 6.79 -15.00
CA MET A 320 -3.94 6.15 -15.67
C MET A 320 -4.38 4.77 -16.17
N LYS A 321 -4.06 4.47 -17.42
CA LYS A 321 -4.36 3.18 -18.05
C LYS A 321 -3.11 2.30 -18.13
N ALA A 322 -3.31 0.98 -18.10
CA ALA A 322 -2.25 -0.01 -18.29
C ALA A 322 -1.80 -0.07 -19.76
N GLY A 323 -1.05 0.94 -20.20
CA GLY A 323 -0.70 1.13 -21.61
C GLY A 323 -1.86 1.62 -22.47
N ALA A 324 -1.63 1.73 -23.78
CA ALA A 324 -2.62 2.24 -24.71
C ALA A 324 -3.85 1.32 -24.78
N GLY A 325 -5.04 1.85 -24.44
CA GLY A 325 -6.30 1.12 -24.45
C GLY A 325 -6.47 0.09 -23.32
N GLY A 326 -5.54 0.01 -22.38
CA GLY A 326 -5.63 -0.89 -21.23
C GLY A 326 -6.66 -0.47 -20.19
N GLU A 327 -6.84 -1.33 -19.18
CA GLU A 327 -7.68 -1.06 -18.02
C GLU A 327 -7.18 0.17 -17.23
N VAL A 328 -8.08 0.90 -16.59
CA VAL A 328 -7.73 1.95 -15.63
C VAL A 328 -7.16 1.31 -14.37
N VAL A 329 -5.93 1.70 -14.03
CA VAL A 329 -5.13 1.14 -12.94
C VAL A 329 -4.75 2.18 -11.88
N SER A 330 -5.03 3.46 -12.13
CA SER A 330 -4.99 4.49 -11.10
C SER A 330 -6.01 5.59 -11.38
N ILE A 331 -6.54 6.17 -10.32
CA ILE A 331 -7.49 7.28 -10.34
C ILE A 331 -6.97 8.35 -9.40
N ARG A 332 -7.11 9.60 -9.80
CA ARG A 332 -6.69 10.78 -9.06
C ARG A 332 -7.79 11.82 -9.07
N ILE A 333 -8.21 12.27 -7.89
CA ILE A 333 -9.14 13.39 -7.72
C ILE A 333 -8.37 14.50 -7.01
N SER A 334 -8.09 15.59 -7.72
CA SER A 334 -7.32 16.73 -7.20
C SER A 334 -8.23 17.93 -7.00
N GLN A 335 -8.04 18.63 -5.88
CA GLN A 335 -8.91 19.72 -5.43
C GLN A 335 -8.07 20.94 -5.12
N GLN A 336 -8.32 22.02 -5.85
CA GLN A 336 -7.58 23.27 -5.76
C GLN A 336 -8.53 24.41 -5.41
N LEU A 337 -8.12 25.27 -4.49
CA LEU A 337 -8.82 26.54 -4.20
C LEU A 337 -8.70 27.49 -5.40
N LEU A 338 -9.80 28.15 -5.75
CA LEU A 338 -9.86 29.18 -6.79
C LEU A 338 -9.29 30.53 -6.32
#